data_AF-A0AAV6BTA6-F1
#
_entry.id   AF-A0AAV6BTA6-F1
#
_cell.length_a   1.000
_cell.length_b   1.000
_cell.length_c   1.000
_cell.angle_alpha   90.00
_cell.angle_beta   90.00
_cell.angle_gamma   90.00
#
_symmetry.space_group_name_H-M   'P 1'
#
loop_
_entity.id
_entity.type
_entity.pdbx_description
1 polymer ?
#
loop_
_entity_poly.entity_id
_entity_poly.type
_entity_poly.pdbx_seq_one_letter_code
_entity_poly.pdbx_strand_id
1 'polypeptide(L)'
;MLYEFLDRNRDALLARCREKVAKRPARRPTEQELKYGIPLFLDQLIEALRVQESAGPAEAGKVSFALSATRPTPSPTEIGRTAARHGNELLRTGFTLDQVVHDYGDLCQAATEMAVEQGATVTADEFRLLNGCLDEAIADAITEFGRQRDQLMSDEMTRNMNERLGYFAHELRNLITNAILAVATIKKGSVGLSGATGALLDRALIGLRDLVDRALVEVRLTGGIAERRERINVAQFIGDVQVATALEATARNLEFIVAPIEDGLVIEGD
;
A
#
# COMPACT_ATOMS: atom_id res chain seq x y z
N MET A 1 -25.04 -12.48 33.02
CA MET A 1 -25.14 -13.91 32.58
C MET A 1 -24.28 -14.21 31.34
N LEU A 2 -24.19 -13.30 30.36
CA LEU A 2 -23.40 -13.50 29.14
C LEU A 2 -21.88 -13.62 29.42
N TYR A 3 -21.34 -12.85 30.36
CA TYR A 3 -19.91 -12.96 30.70
C TYR A 3 -19.56 -14.36 31.23
N GLU A 4 -20.42 -14.97 32.06
CA GLU A 4 -20.23 -16.33 32.57
C GLU A 4 -20.31 -17.38 31.45
N PHE A 5 -21.21 -17.17 30.49
CA PHE A 5 -21.32 -18.02 29.32
C PHE A 5 -20.05 -17.96 28.46
N LEU A 6 -19.53 -16.75 28.18
CA LEU A 6 -18.31 -16.56 27.40
C LEU A 6 -17.08 -17.10 28.13
N ASP A 7 -16.97 -16.87 29.44
CA ASP A 7 -15.87 -17.35 30.28
C ASP A 7 -15.84 -18.89 30.35
N ARG A 8 -17.00 -19.52 30.57
CA ARG A 8 -17.13 -20.99 30.61
C ARG A 8 -16.80 -21.65 29.27
N ASN A 9 -17.14 -20.99 28.16
CA ASN A 9 -16.99 -21.54 26.81
C ASN A 9 -15.77 -20.99 26.05
N ARG A 10 -14.88 -20.26 26.74
CA ARG A 10 -13.77 -19.51 26.12
C ARG A 10 -12.98 -20.32 25.11
N ASP A 11 -12.47 -21.48 25.53
CA ASP A 11 -11.60 -22.30 24.66
C ASP A 11 -12.37 -22.90 23.48
N ALA A 12 -13.65 -23.25 23.68
CA ALA A 12 -14.52 -23.75 22.62
C ALA A 12 -14.84 -22.67 21.58
N LEU A 13 -15.05 -21.42 22.02
CA LEU A 13 -15.24 -20.27 21.13
C LEU A 13 -13.98 -20.01 20.30
N LEU A 14 -12.81 -19.99 20.94
CA LEU A 14 -11.54 -19.79 20.23
C LEU A 14 -11.26 -20.90 19.22
N ALA A 15 -11.55 -22.16 19.56
CA ALA A 15 -11.43 -23.28 18.63
C ALA A 15 -12.36 -23.10 17.41
N ARG A 16 -13.62 -22.71 17.62
CA ARG A 16 -14.57 -22.43 16.52
C ARG A 16 -14.11 -21.29 15.62
N CYS A 17 -13.60 -20.19 16.19
CA CYS A 17 -13.07 -19.09 15.40
C CYS A 17 -11.90 -19.57 14.52
N ARG A 18 -10.95 -20.32 15.10
CA ARG A 18 -9.82 -20.89 14.33
C ARG A 18 -10.28 -21.79 13.19
N GLU A 19 -11.28 -22.63 13.42
CA GLU A 19 -11.87 -23.46 12.37
C GLU A 19 -12.54 -22.65 11.26
N LYS A 20 -13.28 -21.59 11.61
CA LYS A 20 -13.93 -20.70 10.63
C LYS A 20 -12.89 -19.98 9.77
N VAL A 21 -11.82 -19.45 10.37
CA VAL A 21 -10.71 -18.84 9.64
C VAL A 21 -10.00 -19.86 8.75
N ALA A 22 -9.74 -21.08 9.23
CA ALA A 22 -9.06 -22.13 8.46
C ALA A 22 -9.84 -22.62 7.22
N LYS A 23 -11.17 -22.48 7.21
CA LYS A 23 -12.03 -22.83 6.07
C LYS A 23 -12.01 -21.79 4.95
N ARG A 24 -11.45 -20.60 5.19
CA ARG A 24 -11.40 -19.54 4.17
C ARG A 24 -10.36 -19.88 3.10
N PRO A 25 -10.69 -19.69 1.81
CA PRO A 25 -9.77 -20.00 0.70
C PRO A 25 -8.58 -19.04 0.59
N ALA A 26 -8.54 -17.96 1.37
CA ALA A 26 -7.44 -16.99 1.41
C ALA A 26 -6.41 -17.35 2.49
N ARG A 27 -5.14 -16.94 2.26
CA ARG A 27 -3.91 -17.25 3.03
C ARG A 27 -4.14 -17.81 4.44
N ARG A 28 -3.59 -19.01 4.67
CA ARG A 28 -3.65 -19.73 5.94
C ARG A 28 -3.10 -18.86 7.07
N PRO A 29 -3.73 -18.86 8.25
CA PRO A 29 -3.10 -18.34 9.46
C PRO A 29 -1.72 -18.97 9.60
N THR A 30 -0.70 -18.16 9.83
CA THR A 30 0.51 -18.67 10.48
C THR A 30 0.07 -19.26 11.83
N GLU A 31 0.52 -20.46 12.17
CA GLU A 31 0.26 -21.09 13.48
C GLU A 31 0.73 -20.24 14.67
N GLN A 32 1.48 -19.17 14.42
CA GLN A 32 1.77 -18.13 15.41
C GLN A 32 0.49 -17.45 15.87
N GLU A 33 0.11 -17.74 17.12
CA GLU A 33 -0.90 -16.97 17.84
C GLU A 33 -0.51 -15.48 17.82
N LEU A 34 -1.32 -14.67 17.17
CA LEU A 34 -1.17 -13.22 17.16
C LEU A 34 -1.27 -12.70 18.59
N LYS A 35 -0.30 -11.86 19.00
CA LYS A 35 -0.17 -11.40 20.38
C LYS A 35 -1.39 -10.58 20.82
N TYR A 36 -2.01 -9.86 19.90
CA TYR A 36 -3.19 -9.03 20.17
C TYR A 36 -4.48 -9.59 19.56
N GLY A 37 -4.51 -10.89 19.25
CA GLY A 37 -5.61 -11.52 18.51
C GLY A 37 -6.92 -11.71 19.28
N ILE A 38 -7.84 -12.45 18.67
CA ILE A 38 -9.16 -12.80 19.22
C ILE A 38 -9.12 -13.32 20.67
N PRO A 39 -8.13 -14.13 21.12
CA PRO A 39 -8.03 -14.53 22.53
C PRO A 39 -7.98 -13.34 23.51
N LEU A 40 -7.16 -12.33 23.22
CA LEU A 40 -7.03 -11.15 24.08
C LEU A 40 -8.31 -10.32 24.06
N PHE A 41 -8.89 -10.13 22.87
CA PHE A 41 -10.15 -9.42 22.74
C PHE A 41 -11.28 -10.10 23.53
N LEU A 42 -11.37 -11.44 23.48
CA LEU A 42 -12.36 -12.19 24.24
C LEU A 42 -12.18 -12.00 25.75
N ASP A 43 -10.95 -12.00 26.26
CA ASP A 43 -10.67 -11.74 27.67
C ASP A 43 -11.15 -10.34 28.10
N GLN A 44 -10.85 -9.32 27.30
CA GLN A 44 -11.28 -7.94 27.55
C GLN A 44 -12.79 -7.76 27.47
N LEU A 45 -13.44 -8.45 26.52
CA LEU A 45 -14.89 -8.46 26.38
C LEU A 45 -15.57 -9.09 27.60
N ILE A 46 -15.06 -10.22 28.10
CA ILE A 46 -15.56 -10.86 29.32
C ILE A 46 -15.43 -9.91 30.51
N GLU A 47 -14.29 -9.23 30.65
CA GLU A 47 -14.07 -8.26 31.72
C GLU A 47 -15.03 -7.05 31.61
N ALA A 48 -15.18 -6.48 30.41
CA ALA A 48 -16.10 -5.37 30.16
C ALA A 48 -17.56 -5.72 30.52
N LEU A 49 -18.02 -6.92 30.13
CA LEU A 49 -19.34 -7.42 30.48
C LEU A 49 -19.50 -7.62 32.00
N ARG A 50 -18.48 -8.15 32.69
CA ARG A 50 -18.49 -8.38 34.14
C ARG A 50 -18.55 -7.07 34.95
N VAL A 51 -17.77 -6.07 34.55
CA VAL A 51 -17.76 -4.75 35.22
C VAL A 51 -19.11 -4.07 35.07
N GLN A 52 -19.74 -4.16 33.90
CA GLN A 52 -21.03 -3.52 33.66
C GLN A 52 -22.17 -4.18 34.44
N GLU A 53 -22.17 -5.51 34.58
CA GLU A 53 -23.14 -6.23 35.41
C GLU A 53 -23.00 -5.85 36.89
N SER A 54 -21.77 -5.58 37.34
CA SER A 54 -21.47 -5.15 38.71
C SER A 54 -21.82 -3.68 39.00
N ALA A 55 -21.81 -2.81 37.98
CA ALA A 55 -22.08 -1.38 38.11
C ALA A 55 -23.59 -1.01 38.12
N GLY A 56 -24.47 -1.96 37.81
CA GLY A 56 -25.92 -1.80 37.83
C GLY A 56 -26.52 -1.05 36.62
N PRO A 57 -27.87 -1.01 36.49
CA PRO A 57 -28.55 -0.57 35.27
C PRO A 57 -28.32 0.91 34.89
N ALA A 58 -28.01 1.77 35.86
CA ALA A 58 -27.87 3.22 35.67
C ALA A 58 -26.56 3.61 34.94
N GLU A 59 -25.51 2.81 35.05
CA GLU A 59 -24.24 3.00 34.32
C GLU A 59 -24.27 2.28 32.97
N ALA A 60 -25.00 1.15 32.86
CA ALA A 60 -25.14 0.42 31.60
C ALA A 60 -25.75 1.25 30.46
N GLY A 61 -26.72 2.12 30.79
CA GLY A 61 -27.28 3.09 29.83
C GLY A 61 -26.29 4.15 29.37
N LYS A 62 -25.33 4.55 30.21
CA LYS A 62 -24.28 5.53 29.85
C LYS A 62 -23.21 4.92 28.96
N VAL A 63 -22.80 3.68 29.23
CA VAL A 63 -21.84 2.95 28.36
C VAL A 63 -22.48 2.67 26.99
N SER A 64 -23.76 2.27 26.96
CA SER A 64 -24.49 2.07 25.71
C SER A 64 -24.66 3.37 24.90
N PHE A 65 -24.89 4.51 25.56
CA PHE A 65 -24.95 5.82 24.89
C PHE A 65 -23.56 6.28 24.42
N ALA A 66 -22.51 6.01 25.19
CA ALA A 66 -21.12 6.29 24.82
C ALA A 66 -20.63 5.42 23.65
N LEU A 67 -21.14 4.19 23.48
CA LEU A 67 -20.84 3.31 22.34
C LEU A 67 -21.57 3.74 21.05
N SER A 68 -22.71 4.43 21.17
CA SER A 68 -23.47 4.97 20.02
C SER A 68 -23.00 6.34 19.54
N ALA A 69 -22.20 7.06 20.33
CA ALA A 69 -21.62 8.33 19.91
C ALA A 69 -20.40 8.08 19.01
N THR A 70 -20.24 8.88 17.96
CA THR A 70 -19.03 8.87 17.10
C THR A 70 -17.79 9.08 17.97
N ARG A 71 -17.12 7.99 18.35
CA ARG A 71 -15.87 8.07 19.11
C ARG A 71 -14.71 8.40 18.17
N PRO A 72 -13.72 9.17 18.63
CA PRO A 72 -12.48 9.30 17.88
C PRO A 72 -11.84 7.91 17.73
N THR A 73 -11.38 7.59 16.52
CA THR A 73 -10.49 6.45 16.26
C THR A 73 -9.03 6.95 16.25
N PRO A 74 -8.10 6.32 16.98
CA PRO A 74 -8.30 5.17 17.86
C PRO A 74 -9.06 5.52 19.16
N SER A 75 -9.92 4.62 19.62
CA SER A 75 -10.62 4.77 20.90
C SER A 75 -9.62 4.78 22.07
N PRO A 76 -9.85 5.58 23.14
CA PRO A 76 -8.99 5.59 24.32
C PRO A 76 -9.11 4.32 25.17
N THR A 77 -10.03 3.40 24.85
CA THR A 77 -10.21 2.15 25.59
C THR A 77 -9.07 1.17 25.35
N GLU A 78 -8.90 0.22 26.28
CA GLU A 78 -7.90 -0.83 26.12
C GLU A 78 -8.23 -1.78 24.96
N ILE A 79 -9.52 -2.08 24.76
CA ILE A 79 -10.04 -2.84 23.61
C ILE A 79 -9.62 -2.16 22.31
N GLY A 80 -9.88 -0.86 22.16
CA GLY A 80 -9.51 -0.11 20.97
C GLY A 80 -8.00 -0.12 20.69
N ARG A 81 -7.18 0.13 21.73
CA ARG A 81 -5.72 0.12 21.62
C ARG A 81 -5.14 -1.24 21.24
N THR A 82 -5.69 -2.31 21.79
CA THR A 82 -5.25 -3.68 21.46
C THR A 82 -5.74 -4.11 20.08
N ALA A 83 -6.96 -3.76 19.70
CA ALA A 83 -7.50 -4.01 18.37
C ALA A 83 -6.71 -3.26 17.28
N ALA A 84 -6.32 -2.01 17.51
CA ALA A 84 -5.42 -1.28 16.61
C ALA A 84 -4.09 -2.03 16.40
N ARG A 85 -3.47 -2.52 17.50
CA ARG A 85 -2.24 -3.33 17.41
C ARG A 85 -2.47 -4.64 16.66
N HIS A 86 -3.62 -5.28 16.86
CA HIS A 86 -3.99 -6.47 16.12
C HIS A 86 -4.12 -6.21 14.61
N GLY A 87 -4.79 -5.11 14.22
CA GLY A 87 -4.86 -4.66 12.83
C GLY A 87 -3.47 -4.49 12.20
N ASN A 88 -2.50 -3.96 12.94
CA ASN A 88 -1.11 -3.90 12.48
C ASN A 88 -0.47 -5.29 12.29
N GLU A 89 -0.65 -6.21 13.24
CA GLU A 89 -0.12 -7.57 13.13
C GLU A 89 -0.73 -8.34 11.94
N LEU A 90 -2.03 -8.18 11.71
CA LEU A 90 -2.75 -8.76 10.58
C LEU A 90 -2.20 -8.23 9.24
N LEU A 91 -1.96 -6.92 9.13
CA LEU A 91 -1.31 -6.35 7.95
C LEU A 91 0.07 -6.96 7.71
N ARG A 92 0.89 -7.09 8.75
CA ARG A 92 2.26 -7.62 8.65
C ARG A 92 2.30 -9.11 8.31
N THR A 93 1.27 -9.86 8.66
CA THR A 93 1.09 -11.27 8.28
C THR A 93 0.40 -11.45 6.93
N GLY A 94 0.01 -10.35 6.28
CA GLY A 94 -0.50 -10.32 4.91
C GLY A 94 -1.99 -10.65 4.80
N PHE A 95 -2.76 -10.39 5.86
CA PHE A 95 -4.22 -10.43 5.80
C PHE A 95 -4.77 -9.30 4.93
N THR A 96 -5.95 -9.51 4.36
CA THR A 96 -6.73 -8.47 3.70
C THR A 96 -7.65 -7.76 4.70
N LEU A 97 -8.10 -6.56 4.36
CA LEU A 97 -9.07 -5.81 5.16
C LEU A 97 -10.35 -6.62 5.43
N ASP A 98 -10.84 -7.34 4.42
CA ASP A 98 -11.98 -8.23 4.50
C ASP A 98 -11.77 -9.33 5.56
N GLN A 99 -10.59 -9.94 5.59
CA GLN A 99 -10.25 -10.94 6.59
C GLN A 99 -10.19 -10.37 8.00
N VAL A 100 -9.75 -9.11 8.18
CA VAL A 100 -9.76 -8.44 9.50
C VAL A 100 -11.18 -8.32 10.05
N VAL A 101 -12.12 -7.84 9.22
CA VAL A 101 -13.53 -7.70 9.62
C VAL A 101 -14.13 -9.06 9.99
N HIS A 102 -13.85 -10.06 9.17
CA HIS A 102 -14.35 -11.40 9.38
C HIS A 102 -13.74 -12.12 10.58
N ASP A 103 -12.50 -11.81 10.98
CA ASP A 103 -11.86 -12.39 12.16
C ASP A 103 -12.60 -12.02 13.46
N TYR A 104 -13.00 -10.75 13.60
CA TYR A 104 -13.87 -10.31 14.70
C TYR A 104 -15.31 -10.83 14.56
N GLY A 105 -15.84 -10.86 13.32
CA GLY A 105 -17.18 -11.37 13.04
C GLY A 105 -17.37 -12.84 13.42
N ASP A 106 -16.34 -13.67 13.25
CA ASP A 106 -16.36 -15.09 13.61
C ASP A 106 -16.64 -15.32 15.10
N LEU A 107 -16.17 -14.42 15.97
CA LEU A 107 -16.43 -14.51 17.41
C LEU A 107 -17.90 -14.26 17.74
N CYS A 108 -18.53 -13.26 17.14
CA CYS A 108 -19.96 -12.99 17.31
C CYS A 108 -20.80 -14.18 16.82
N GLN A 109 -20.44 -14.70 15.65
CA GLN A 109 -21.12 -15.85 15.08
C GLN A 109 -20.93 -17.12 15.93
N ALA A 110 -19.71 -17.41 16.40
CA ALA A 110 -19.43 -18.55 17.26
C ALA A 110 -20.17 -18.46 18.60
N ALA A 111 -20.23 -17.26 19.21
CA ALA A 111 -20.94 -17.03 20.47
C ALA A 111 -22.45 -17.21 20.32
N THR A 112 -23.04 -16.68 19.24
CA THR A 112 -24.48 -16.80 18.99
C THR A 112 -24.91 -18.21 18.61
N GLU A 113 -24.17 -18.89 17.74
CA GLU A 113 -24.40 -20.31 17.40
C GLU A 113 -24.36 -21.18 18.67
N MET A 114 -23.33 -21.00 19.51
CA MET A 114 -23.18 -21.78 20.74
C MET A 114 -24.26 -21.47 21.78
N ALA A 115 -24.69 -20.20 21.90
CA ALA A 115 -25.77 -19.83 22.80
C ALA A 115 -27.09 -20.52 22.40
N VAL A 116 -27.38 -20.61 21.09
CA VAL A 116 -28.54 -21.34 20.56
C VAL A 116 -28.43 -22.84 20.86
N GLU A 117 -27.28 -23.45 20.61
CA GLU A 117 -27.04 -24.89 20.85
C GLU A 117 -27.20 -25.27 22.33
N GLN A 118 -26.75 -24.41 23.25
CA GLN A 118 -26.82 -24.66 24.69
C GLN A 118 -28.12 -24.16 25.34
N GLY A 119 -29.02 -23.54 24.57
CA GLY A 119 -30.23 -22.91 25.12
C GLY A 119 -29.97 -21.78 26.11
N ALA A 120 -28.82 -21.10 25.97
CA ALA A 120 -28.45 -19.99 26.85
C ALA A 120 -29.29 -18.75 26.53
N THR A 121 -29.88 -18.14 27.55
CA THR A 121 -30.64 -16.90 27.41
C THR A 121 -29.68 -15.70 27.40
N VAL A 122 -29.55 -15.04 26.24
CA VAL A 122 -28.82 -13.78 26.10
C VAL A 122 -29.83 -12.64 26.04
N THR A 123 -29.72 -11.66 26.95
CA THR A 123 -30.60 -10.50 26.95
C THR A 123 -30.25 -9.52 25.85
N ALA A 124 -31.20 -8.66 25.45
CA ALA A 124 -30.94 -7.62 24.45
C ALA A 124 -29.86 -6.61 24.90
N ASP A 125 -29.72 -6.36 26.21
CA ASP A 125 -28.71 -5.44 26.75
C ASP A 125 -27.31 -6.06 26.70
N GLU A 126 -27.18 -7.34 27.07
CA GLU A 126 -25.93 -8.08 26.95
C GLU A 126 -25.46 -8.19 25.49
N PHE A 127 -26.38 -8.47 24.56
CA PHE A 127 -26.07 -8.52 23.13
C PHE A 127 -25.69 -7.14 22.57
N ARG A 128 -26.33 -6.06 23.02
CA ARG A 128 -25.95 -4.69 22.63
C ARG A 128 -24.54 -4.33 23.09
N LEU A 129 -24.16 -4.73 24.31
CA LEU A 129 -22.82 -4.50 24.83
C LEU A 129 -21.76 -5.30 24.05
N LEU A 130 -22.03 -6.58 23.77
CA LEU A 130 -21.18 -7.43 22.92
C LEU A 130 -20.91 -6.77 21.56
N ASN A 131 -21.97 -6.36 20.85
CA ASN A 131 -21.81 -5.72 19.54
C ASN A 131 -21.09 -4.39 19.64
N GLY A 132 -21.34 -3.59 20.67
CA GLY A 132 -20.61 -2.34 20.86
C GLY A 132 -19.10 -2.55 21.04
N CYS A 133 -18.68 -3.55 21.82
CA CYS A 133 -17.26 -3.91 21.95
C CYS A 133 -16.67 -4.44 20.63
N LEU A 134 -17.42 -5.22 19.87
CA LEU A 134 -16.99 -5.73 18.57
C LEU A 134 -16.84 -4.60 17.54
N ASP A 135 -17.84 -3.73 17.43
CA ASP A 135 -17.81 -2.59 16.50
C ASP A 135 -16.65 -1.64 16.81
N GLU A 136 -16.41 -1.38 18.11
CA GLU A 136 -15.25 -0.61 18.57
C GLU A 136 -13.92 -1.28 18.16
N ALA A 137 -13.77 -2.57 18.42
CA ALA A 137 -12.56 -3.30 18.05
C ALA A 137 -12.36 -3.36 16.52
N ILE A 138 -13.42 -3.61 15.76
CA ILE A 138 -13.36 -3.62 14.29
C ILE A 138 -12.95 -2.25 13.78
N ALA A 139 -13.59 -1.17 14.25
CA ALA A 139 -13.30 0.19 13.81
C ALA A 139 -11.83 0.59 14.06
N ASP A 140 -11.30 0.26 15.24
CA ASP A 140 -9.91 0.60 15.57
C ASP A 140 -8.90 -0.29 14.83
N ALA A 141 -9.19 -1.59 14.67
CA ALA A 141 -8.36 -2.51 13.90
C ALA A 141 -8.28 -2.11 12.43
N ILE A 142 -9.41 -1.80 11.77
CA ILE A 142 -9.42 -1.41 10.35
C ILE A 142 -8.81 -0.03 10.13
N THR A 143 -8.99 0.90 11.06
CA THR A 143 -8.41 2.25 10.97
C THR A 143 -6.89 2.15 11.02
N GLU A 144 -6.34 1.41 11.99
CA GLU A 144 -4.90 1.24 12.11
C GLU A 144 -4.33 0.38 10.97
N PHE A 145 -5.03 -0.66 10.53
CA PHE A 145 -4.66 -1.45 9.36
C PHE A 145 -4.54 -0.57 8.11
N GLY A 146 -5.56 0.25 7.84
CA GLY A 146 -5.57 1.17 6.69
C GLY A 146 -4.45 2.20 6.78
N ARG A 147 -4.30 2.87 7.94
CA ARG A 147 -3.25 3.86 8.18
C ARG A 147 -1.85 3.28 7.95
N GLN A 148 -1.61 2.06 8.44
CA GLN A 148 -0.31 1.40 8.30
C GLN A 148 -0.06 0.93 6.88
N ARG A 149 -1.08 0.43 6.18
CA ARG A 149 -0.97 0.06 4.76
C ARG A 149 -0.61 1.28 3.92
N ASP A 150 -1.31 2.39 4.11
CA ASP A 150 -1.07 3.62 3.36
C ASP A 150 0.33 4.19 3.67
N GLN A 151 0.80 4.08 4.92
CA GLN A 151 2.16 4.43 5.30
C GLN A 151 3.20 3.55 4.59
N LEU A 152 3.02 2.22 4.57
CA LEU A 152 3.93 1.29 3.89
C LEU A 152 4.02 1.59 2.39
N MET A 153 2.88 1.87 1.75
CA MET A 153 2.85 2.25 0.33
C MET A 153 3.60 3.57 0.08
N SER A 154 3.40 4.57 0.93
CA SER A 154 4.08 5.86 0.84
C SER A 154 5.60 5.73 1.04
N ASP A 155 6.02 4.93 2.02
CA ASP A 155 7.43 4.68 2.32
C ASP A 155 8.11 3.94 1.16
N GLU A 156 7.43 2.93 0.60
CA GLU A 156 7.91 2.18 -0.57
C GLU A 156 8.03 3.10 -1.81
N MET A 157 7.02 3.94 -2.05
CA MET A 157 7.05 4.94 -3.13
C MET A 157 8.21 5.93 -2.95
N THR A 158 8.41 6.43 -1.74
CA THR A 158 9.51 7.35 -1.40
C THR A 158 10.86 6.68 -1.58
N ARG A 159 11.01 5.42 -1.16
CA ARG A 159 12.24 4.65 -1.32
C ARG A 159 12.58 4.43 -2.79
N ASN A 160 11.62 3.97 -3.58
CA ASN A 160 11.77 3.78 -5.02
C ASN A 160 12.14 5.08 -5.72
N MET A 161 11.49 6.19 -5.35
CA MET A 161 11.84 7.53 -5.86
C MET A 161 13.28 7.92 -5.53
N ASN A 162 13.71 7.74 -4.28
CA ASN A 162 15.07 8.07 -3.84
C ASN A 162 16.14 7.22 -4.54
N GLU A 163 15.90 5.93 -4.74
CA GLU A 163 16.81 5.04 -5.47
C GLU A 163 16.99 5.50 -6.92
N ARG A 164 15.89 5.86 -7.59
CA ARG A 164 15.92 6.38 -8.97
C ARG A 164 16.58 7.75 -9.08
N LEU A 165 16.28 8.67 -8.15
CA LEU A 165 16.92 9.98 -8.11
C LEU A 165 18.41 9.87 -7.85
N GLY A 166 18.82 8.91 -7.00
CA GLY A 166 20.21 8.57 -6.76
C GLY A 166 20.90 8.11 -8.05
N TYR A 167 20.32 7.16 -8.77
CA TYR A 167 20.81 6.71 -10.07
C TYR A 167 20.95 7.86 -11.07
N PHE A 168 19.90 8.68 -11.22
CA PHE A 168 19.90 9.86 -12.10
C PHE A 168 21.03 10.83 -11.75
N ALA A 169 21.18 11.19 -10.47
CA ALA A 169 22.20 12.12 -10.02
C ALA A 169 23.63 11.59 -10.25
N HIS A 170 23.83 10.29 -10.08
CA HIS A 170 25.11 9.64 -10.38
C HIS A 170 25.45 9.70 -11.86
N GLU A 171 24.50 9.33 -12.74
CA GLU A 171 24.73 9.32 -14.18
C GLU A 171 24.93 10.74 -14.73
N LEU A 172 24.12 11.70 -14.28
CA LEU A 172 24.25 13.11 -14.61
C LEU A 172 25.65 13.63 -14.26
N ARG A 173 26.13 13.34 -13.04
CA ARG A 173 27.47 13.74 -12.58
C ARG A 173 28.55 13.16 -13.48
N ASN A 174 28.50 11.87 -13.77
CA ASN A 174 29.49 11.21 -14.60
C ASN A 174 29.58 11.81 -16.01
N LEU A 175 28.42 12.00 -16.66
CA LEU A 175 28.35 12.57 -18.01
C LEU A 175 28.83 14.02 -18.05
N ILE A 176 28.41 14.86 -17.08
CA ILE A 176 28.88 16.24 -16.96
C ILE A 176 30.39 16.28 -16.75
N THR A 177 30.94 15.46 -15.85
CA THR A 177 32.38 15.40 -15.59
C THR A 177 33.16 15.02 -16.84
N ASN A 178 32.68 14.02 -17.59
CA ASN A 178 33.30 13.62 -18.86
C ASN A 178 33.27 14.74 -19.90
N ALA A 179 32.14 15.43 -20.05
CA ALA A 179 32.01 16.57 -20.95
C ALA A 179 32.95 17.73 -20.59
N ILE A 180 33.02 18.09 -19.30
CA ILE A 180 33.91 19.15 -18.80
C ILE A 180 35.38 18.81 -19.10
N LEU A 181 35.81 17.58 -18.80
CA LEU A 181 37.18 17.15 -19.05
C LEU A 181 37.53 17.13 -20.55
N ALA A 182 36.61 16.64 -21.38
CA ALA A 182 36.80 16.61 -22.83
C ALA A 182 36.96 18.04 -23.41
N VAL A 183 36.07 18.97 -23.03
CA VAL A 183 36.13 20.37 -23.46
C VAL A 183 37.40 21.05 -22.97
N ALA A 184 37.79 20.85 -21.71
CA ALA A 184 39.01 21.44 -21.15
C ALA A 184 40.27 20.98 -21.92
N THR A 185 40.31 19.70 -22.29
CA THR A 185 41.44 19.12 -23.03
C THR A 185 41.48 19.61 -24.48
N ILE A 186 40.34 19.74 -25.14
CA ILE A 186 40.24 20.33 -26.49
C ILE A 186 40.69 21.79 -26.46
N LYS A 187 40.23 22.59 -25.48
CA LYS A 187 40.62 24.00 -25.33
C LYS A 187 42.10 24.22 -25.08
N LYS A 188 42.78 23.24 -24.45
CA LYS A 188 44.23 23.27 -24.25
C LYS A 188 45.03 23.10 -25.55
N GLY A 189 44.36 22.69 -26.65
CA GLY A 189 44.97 22.52 -27.97
C GLY A 189 45.78 21.23 -28.13
N SER A 190 45.74 20.31 -27.14
CA SER A 190 46.49 19.05 -27.18
C SER A 190 45.83 17.95 -28.02
N VAL A 191 44.55 18.10 -28.34
CA VAL A 191 43.72 17.13 -29.10
C VAL A 191 42.65 17.86 -29.89
N GLY A 192 42.32 17.37 -31.09
CA GLY A 192 41.31 17.95 -31.97
C GLY A 192 39.89 17.42 -31.73
N LEU A 193 38.90 18.13 -32.28
CA LEU A 193 37.47 17.77 -32.24
C LEU A 193 37.15 16.43 -32.91
N SER A 194 37.92 16.02 -33.91
CA SER A 194 37.72 14.75 -34.63
C SER A 194 38.41 13.54 -33.98
N GLY A 195 39.03 13.72 -32.81
CA GLY A 195 39.77 12.67 -32.10
C GLY A 195 38.96 11.97 -31.01
N ALA A 196 39.60 11.03 -30.30
CA ALA A 196 38.98 10.26 -29.22
C ALA A 196 38.35 11.12 -28.11
N THR A 197 38.90 12.32 -27.85
CA THR A 197 38.37 13.28 -26.89
C THR A 197 37.08 13.96 -27.37
N GLY A 198 36.97 14.26 -28.67
CA GLY A 198 35.72 14.74 -29.27
C GLY A 198 34.64 13.67 -29.21
N ALA A 199 34.97 12.43 -29.57
CA ALA A 199 34.05 11.29 -29.44
C ALA A 199 33.61 11.00 -27.99
N LEU A 200 34.42 11.35 -26.97
CA LEU A 200 34.00 11.29 -25.56
C LEU A 200 32.99 12.39 -25.22
N LEU A 201 33.21 13.61 -25.73
CA LEU A 201 32.26 14.71 -25.57
C LEU A 201 30.93 14.40 -26.24
N ASP A 202 30.93 13.89 -27.47
CA ASP A 202 29.71 13.52 -28.20
C ASP A 202 28.91 12.47 -27.44
N ARG A 203 29.58 11.42 -26.94
CA ARG A 203 28.93 10.39 -26.11
C ARG A 203 28.38 10.94 -24.81
N ALA A 204 29.08 11.87 -24.16
CA ALA A 204 28.61 12.50 -22.94
C ALA A 204 27.34 13.35 -23.20
N LEU A 205 27.31 14.10 -24.29
CA LEU A 205 26.16 14.94 -24.67
C LEU A 205 24.94 14.09 -25.08
N ILE A 206 25.14 13.04 -25.87
CA ILE A 206 24.08 12.08 -26.22
C ILE A 206 23.55 11.42 -24.94
N GLY A 207 24.44 10.95 -24.07
CA GLY A 207 24.04 10.36 -22.79
C GLY A 207 23.25 11.33 -21.90
N LEU A 208 23.59 12.62 -21.90
CA LEU A 208 22.83 13.64 -21.14
C LEU A 208 21.42 13.82 -21.69
N ARG A 209 21.28 13.91 -23.03
CA ARG A 209 19.98 13.97 -23.69
C ARG A 209 19.14 12.75 -23.31
N ASP A 210 19.69 11.55 -23.48
CA ASP A 210 18.98 10.30 -23.21
C ASP A 210 18.63 10.12 -21.71
N LEU A 211 19.43 10.71 -20.81
CA LEU A 211 19.14 10.73 -19.37
C LEU A 211 17.98 11.69 -19.04
N VAL A 212 17.93 12.86 -19.69
CA VAL A 212 16.83 13.83 -19.54
C VAL A 212 15.53 13.24 -20.11
N ASP A 213 15.58 12.64 -21.30
CA ASP A 213 14.39 12.04 -21.94
C ASP A 213 13.78 10.95 -21.06
N ARG A 214 14.62 10.08 -20.47
CA ARG A 214 14.17 9.06 -19.51
C ARG A 214 13.51 9.66 -18.28
N ALA A 215 14.10 10.72 -17.69
CA ALA A 215 13.52 11.38 -16.53
C ALA A 215 12.17 12.05 -16.85
N LEU A 216 12.01 12.64 -18.04
CA LEU A 216 10.75 13.26 -18.47
C LEU A 216 9.64 12.23 -18.68
N VAL A 217 9.97 11.08 -19.29
CA VAL A 217 9.03 9.94 -19.42
C VAL A 217 8.60 9.44 -18.04
N GLU A 218 9.54 9.30 -17.12
CA GLU A 218 9.25 8.83 -15.76
C GLU A 218 8.33 9.78 -14.98
N VAL A 219 8.55 11.09 -15.07
CA VAL A 219 7.69 12.11 -14.44
C VAL A 219 6.27 12.08 -15.01
N ARG A 220 6.12 11.85 -16.32
CA ARG A 220 4.81 11.69 -16.95
C ARG A 220 4.05 10.46 -16.44
N LEU A 221 4.73 9.32 -16.37
CA LEU A 221 4.14 8.07 -15.87
C LEU A 221 3.79 8.13 -14.38
N THR A 222 4.60 8.81 -13.57
CA THR A 222 4.43 8.82 -12.09
C THR A 222 3.52 9.97 -11.63
N GLY A 223 3.45 11.07 -12.38
CA GLY A 223 2.72 12.29 -11.99
C GLY A 223 1.21 12.19 -12.09
N GLY A 224 0.65 11.05 -12.52
CA GLY A 224 -0.80 10.91 -12.72
C GLY A 224 -1.37 11.94 -13.69
N ILE A 225 -0.52 12.51 -14.56
CA ILE A 225 -0.94 13.42 -15.62
C ILE A 225 -1.86 12.57 -16.50
N ALA A 226 -3.15 12.93 -16.55
CA ALA A 226 -4.11 12.21 -17.39
C ALA A 226 -3.53 12.07 -18.79
N GLU A 227 -3.49 10.85 -19.33
CA GLU A 227 -3.07 10.56 -20.71
C GLU A 227 -3.78 11.56 -21.62
N ARG A 228 -3.07 12.59 -22.06
CA ARG A 228 -3.64 13.60 -22.93
C ARG A 228 -3.52 13.03 -24.32
N ARG A 229 -4.51 12.23 -24.70
CA ARG A 229 -4.57 11.65 -26.04
C ARG A 229 -4.64 12.77 -27.06
N GLU A 230 -3.54 12.95 -27.79
CA GLU A 230 -3.45 13.91 -28.88
C GLU A 230 -3.50 13.17 -30.21
N ARG A 231 -4.00 13.87 -31.24
CA ARG A 231 -3.96 13.38 -32.61
C ARG A 231 -2.56 13.61 -33.16
N ILE A 232 -1.80 12.53 -33.30
CA ILE A 232 -0.43 12.55 -33.79
C ILE A 232 -0.44 12.20 -35.27
N ASN A 233 0.05 13.12 -36.12
CA ASN A 233 0.35 12.82 -37.51
C ASN A 233 1.65 12.00 -37.58
N VAL A 234 1.54 10.75 -38.02
CA VAL A 234 2.64 9.78 -37.96
C VAL A 234 3.80 10.18 -38.88
N ALA A 235 3.51 10.72 -40.07
CA ALA A 235 4.54 11.14 -41.02
C ALA A 235 5.38 12.31 -40.47
N GLN A 236 4.72 13.29 -39.85
CA GLN A 236 5.40 14.43 -39.22
C GLN A 236 6.24 13.98 -38.01
N PHE A 237 5.65 13.17 -37.13
CA PHE A 237 6.34 12.67 -35.94
C PHE A 237 7.59 11.84 -36.28
N ILE A 238 7.49 10.92 -37.24
CA ILE A 238 8.64 10.12 -37.67
C ILE A 238 9.69 10.99 -38.38
N GLY A 239 9.27 12.00 -39.15
CA GLY A 239 10.18 12.98 -39.76
C GLY A 239 11.04 13.72 -38.73
N ASP A 240 10.44 14.15 -37.63
CA ASP A 240 11.14 14.84 -36.54
C ASP A 240 12.15 13.92 -35.83
N VAL A 241 11.79 12.65 -35.61
CA VAL A 241 12.68 11.65 -34.97
C VAL A 241 13.81 11.21 -35.90
N GLN A 242 13.54 11.09 -37.21
CA GLN A 242 14.49 10.59 -38.21
C GLN A 242 15.81 11.36 -38.22
N VAL A 243 15.77 12.69 -38.03
CA VAL A 243 16.98 13.53 -38.04
C VAL A 243 17.93 13.16 -36.90
N ALA A 244 17.41 13.01 -35.68
CA ALA A 244 18.21 12.65 -34.50
C ALA A 244 18.72 11.20 -34.60
N THR A 245 17.87 10.28 -35.05
CA THR A 245 18.22 8.85 -35.17
C THR A 245 19.24 8.59 -36.28
N ALA A 246 19.18 9.30 -37.40
CA ALA A 246 20.17 9.19 -38.48
C ALA A 246 21.58 9.60 -38.00
N LEU A 247 21.67 10.65 -37.18
CA LEU A 247 22.93 11.11 -36.62
C LEU A 247 23.55 10.07 -35.67
N GLU A 248 22.71 9.43 -34.84
CA GLU A 248 23.14 8.37 -33.92
C GLU A 248 23.51 7.06 -34.62
N ALA A 249 22.77 6.67 -35.66
CA ALA A 249 23.09 5.52 -36.51
C ALA A 249 24.46 5.71 -37.19
N THR A 250 24.73 6.91 -37.71
CA THR A 250 26.03 7.26 -38.29
C THR A 250 27.15 7.15 -37.26
N ALA A 251 26.94 7.66 -36.04
CA ALA A 251 27.92 7.55 -34.95
C ALA A 251 28.23 6.09 -34.54
N ARG A 252 27.30 5.15 -34.79
CA ARG A 252 27.46 3.72 -34.52
C ARG A 252 27.82 2.88 -35.76
N ASN A 253 28.07 3.50 -36.91
CA ASN A 253 28.28 2.83 -38.21
C ASN A 253 27.14 1.86 -38.60
N LEU A 254 25.89 2.28 -38.36
CA LEU A 254 24.69 1.53 -38.71
C LEU A 254 23.92 2.26 -39.83
N GLU A 255 23.27 1.49 -40.69
CA GLU A 255 22.34 2.01 -41.70
C GLU A 255 20.95 2.16 -41.09
N PHE A 256 20.36 3.37 -41.20
CA PHE A 256 19.01 3.67 -40.72
C PHE A 256 18.08 3.96 -41.90
N ILE A 257 17.02 3.17 -42.04
CA ILE A 257 16.05 3.26 -43.13
C ILE A 257 14.66 3.47 -42.53
N VAL A 258 13.96 4.51 -43.00
CA VAL A 258 12.55 4.77 -42.65
C VAL A 258 11.68 4.28 -43.81
N ALA A 259 10.75 3.37 -43.51
CA ALA A 259 9.77 2.90 -44.50
C ALA A 259 8.79 4.02 -44.89
N PRO A 260 8.26 4.04 -46.12
CA PRO A 260 7.27 5.02 -46.52
C PRO A 260 6.02 4.94 -45.63
N ILE A 261 5.57 6.11 -45.16
CA ILE A 261 4.40 6.27 -44.28
C ILE A 261 3.26 6.83 -45.14
N GLU A 262 2.05 6.32 -44.93
CA GLU A 262 0.86 6.79 -45.63
C GLU A 262 0.53 8.25 -45.26
N ASP A 263 0.30 9.09 -46.27
CA ASP A 263 -0.01 10.50 -46.08
C ASP A 263 -1.33 10.68 -45.32
N GLY A 264 -1.27 11.44 -44.23
CA GLY A 264 -2.44 11.74 -43.39
C GLY A 264 -2.79 10.66 -42.37
N LEU A 265 -1.93 9.65 -42.16
CA LEU A 265 -2.09 8.69 -41.06
C LEU A 265 -2.02 9.41 -39.71
N VAL A 266 -3.12 9.36 -38.97
CA VAL A 266 -3.25 9.95 -37.63
C VAL A 266 -3.58 8.85 -36.62
N ILE A 267 -2.82 8.82 -35.54
CA ILE A 267 -3.07 7.95 -34.38
C ILE A 267 -3.47 8.80 -33.18
N GLU A 268 -4.25 8.22 -32.28
CA GLU A 268 -4.45 8.80 -30.94
C GLU A 268 -3.43 8.16 -29.99
N GLY A 269 -2.55 8.99 -29.45
CA GLY A 269 -1.47 8.55 -28.55
C GLY A 269 -1.08 9.66 -27.57
N ASP A 270 -0.18 9.31 -26.66
CA ASP A 270 0.54 10.20 -25.74
C ASP A 270 2.04 10.13 -26.06
#